data_AF-A0A2M7XCW7-F1
#
_entry.id   AF-A0A2M7XCW7-F1
#
_cell.length_a   1.000
_cell.length_b   1.000
_cell.length_c   1.000
_cell.angle_alpha   90.00
_cell.angle_beta   90.00
_cell.angle_gamma   90.00
#
_symmetry.space_group_name_H-M   'P 1'
#
loop_
_entity.id
_entity.type
_entity.pdbx_description
1 polymer ?
#
loop_
_entity_poly.entity_id
_entity_poly.type
_entity_poly.pdbx_seq_one_letter_code
_entity_poly.pdbx_strand_id
1 'polypeptide(L)'
;MKKFFALFFILVCLIPVQSLAVAPNDPNFFEQWYLQKIGAENAWDITTGSDSVVVAVFDSGIDIEHPDLKNNIWINSGEIPGNGLDDDKNGYIDDVNGWDFVDDDGLVGPVVIGQATTDAISHGTLIAGLIGAVGDNMKGVVGVNWNVRIMPLRVLDATGAGDSFDVAFAVDYAVKNGADVINFSFSGNQSDMYLREALRRAYEAGVVIVSAIGNEAANVDNSAVYPACYSSLASDWVIGVASTNQIDGRSNFTNFGASCVDISAPGENIFGLSYYDPMAGFPTAYDGGWSGTSMSAPLVSGAVALLLSKYPNLTPEEIETILQLSADPIVGTADIVSSMGPGRLNISRALLVASGYVTANTPAVPEPIVLEPSAPIVQSVILDNFISGQSFDTVYFAQNNERYAVINALTYFTYENSFIFVNEVPDSSLGSYRLSGLVLPKPGVVLIKIKSDPRVYAIEANPSKPFSPYLRAIDSESIAKTMYGNNWADYVIDIEPTFFTKFTLGAPMLSPEVVDTSIMKTRQQLTALIAGQ
;
A
#
# COMPACT_ATOMS: atom_id res chain seq x y z
N MET A 1 52.75 -39.82 40.24
CA MET A 1 51.50 -39.03 40.15
C MET A 1 51.36 -38.56 38.71
N LYS A 2 50.29 -38.96 37.99
CA LYS A 2 49.96 -38.41 36.65
C LYS A 2 48.79 -37.43 36.81
N LYS A 3 48.88 -36.24 36.24
CA LYS A 3 47.78 -35.26 36.24
C LYS A 3 46.83 -35.56 35.08
N PHE A 4 45.53 -35.67 35.36
CA PHE A 4 44.50 -35.57 34.33
C PHE A 4 44.35 -34.10 33.91
N PHE A 5 44.25 -33.84 32.61
CA PHE A 5 43.69 -32.61 32.06
C PHE A 5 42.27 -32.92 31.61
N ALA A 6 41.27 -32.25 32.20
CA ALA A 6 39.89 -32.33 31.73
C ALA A 6 39.69 -31.28 30.63
N LEU A 7 39.30 -31.72 29.43
CA LEU A 7 39.01 -30.82 28.32
C LEU A 7 37.56 -30.32 28.47
N PHE A 8 37.39 -29.04 28.80
CA PHE A 8 36.06 -28.46 29.00
C PHE A 8 35.47 -28.04 27.64
N PHE A 9 34.57 -28.84 27.10
CA PHE A 9 33.84 -28.49 25.88
C PHE A 9 32.81 -27.40 26.20
N ILE A 10 33.08 -26.17 25.76
CA ILE A 10 32.10 -25.08 25.84
C ILE A 10 31.09 -25.29 24.72
N LEU A 11 29.92 -25.83 25.07
CA LEU A 11 28.78 -25.92 24.17
C LEU A 11 28.19 -24.51 23.99
N VAL A 12 28.56 -23.83 22.90
CA VAL A 12 27.94 -22.56 22.52
C VAL A 12 26.55 -22.86 21.98
N CYS A 13 25.54 -22.81 22.84
CA CYS A 13 24.16 -22.77 22.39
C CYS A 13 23.93 -21.47 21.62
N LEU A 14 23.70 -21.60 20.30
CA LEU A 14 23.10 -20.53 19.50
C LEU A 14 21.65 -20.36 19.94
N ILE A 15 21.45 -19.53 20.96
CA ILE A 15 20.11 -19.00 21.29
C ILE A 15 19.73 -18.09 20.12
N PRO A 16 18.63 -18.34 19.40
CA PRO A 16 18.17 -17.40 18.38
C PRO A 16 17.82 -16.09 19.08
N VAL A 17 18.51 -15.01 18.70
CA VAL A 17 18.11 -13.67 19.11
C VAL A 17 16.79 -13.38 18.40
N GLN A 18 15.69 -13.44 19.14
CA GLN A 18 14.43 -12.90 18.66
C GLN A 18 14.62 -11.40 18.56
N SER A 19 14.63 -10.87 17.33
CA SER A 19 14.41 -9.44 17.16
C SER A 19 13.01 -9.15 17.69
N LEU A 20 12.93 -8.30 18.69
CA LEU A 20 11.66 -7.66 19.04
C LEU A 20 11.42 -6.61 17.96
N ALA A 21 10.18 -6.53 17.45
CA ALA A 21 9.79 -5.42 16.59
C ALA A 21 9.96 -4.10 17.36
N VAL A 22 10.21 -3.02 16.63
CA VAL A 22 10.33 -1.66 17.17
C VAL A 22 8.98 -1.19 17.72
N ALA A 23 8.73 -1.52 18.99
CA ALA A 23 7.57 -1.06 19.74
C ALA A 23 7.84 0.35 20.32
N PRO A 24 6.95 1.33 20.11
CA PRO A 24 7.09 2.66 20.69
C PRO A 24 7.01 2.64 22.21
N ASN A 25 7.68 3.61 22.87
CA ASN A 25 7.60 3.79 24.32
C ASN A 25 6.37 4.61 24.80
N ASP A 26 5.50 5.01 23.87
CA ASP A 26 4.39 5.94 24.05
C ASP A 26 3.23 5.33 24.87
N PRO A 27 2.86 5.88 26.05
CA PRO A 27 2.03 5.18 27.03
C PRO A 27 0.63 4.71 26.60
N ASN A 28 0.00 5.31 25.59
CA ASN A 28 -1.33 4.94 25.11
C ASN A 28 -1.31 4.11 23.81
N PHE A 29 -0.14 3.71 23.31
CA PHE A 29 -0.01 2.86 22.10
C PHE A 29 -0.89 1.59 22.15
N PHE A 30 -1.11 1.01 23.34
CA PHE A 30 -1.94 -0.19 23.50
C PHE A 30 -3.44 0.01 23.19
N GLU A 31 -3.94 1.26 23.18
CA GLU A 31 -5.31 1.58 22.76
C GLU A 31 -5.43 1.63 21.21
N GLN A 32 -4.31 1.81 20.51
CA GLN A 32 -4.22 2.00 19.07
C GLN A 32 -4.24 0.68 18.29
N TRP A 33 -5.25 -0.17 18.56
CA TRP A 33 -5.43 -1.51 17.98
C TRP A 33 -5.25 -1.57 16.45
N TYR A 34 -5.59 -0.48 15.76
CA TYR A 34 -5.52 -0.33 14.32
C TYR A 34 -4.08 -0.31 13.77
N LEU A 35 -3.08 0.14 14.55
CA LEU A 35 -1.68 0.16 14.14
C LEU A 35 -1.10 -1.26 14.04
N GLN A 36 -1.39 -2.11 15.03
CA GLN A 36 -1.10 -3.55 14.92
C GLN A 36 -1.86 -4.17 13.75
N LYS A 37 -3.14 -3.79 13.56
CA LYS A 37 -3.99 -4.32 12.48
C LYS A 37 -3.42 -4.05 11.09
N ILE A 38 -2.87 -2.86 10.84
CA ILE A 38 -2.22 -2.49 9.57
C ILE A 38 -0.73 -2.84 9.53
N GLY A 39 -0.21 -3.54 10.54
CA GLY A 39 1.17 -4.03 10.58
C GLY A 39 2.23 -2.94 10.77
N ALA A 40 1.90 -1.83 11.43
CA ALA A 40 2.81 -0.70 11.65
C ALA A 40 4.06 -1.08 12.46
N GLU A 41 3.94 -1.93 13.48
CA GLU A 41 5.08 -2.46 14.26
C GLU A 41 6.16 -3.09 13.34
N ASN A 42 5.73 -3.90 12.36
CA ASN A 42 6.62 -4.54 11.37
C ASN A 42 7.03 -3.60 10.21
N ALA A 43 6.50 -2.38 10.16
CA ALA A 43 6.91 -1.34 9.21
C ALA A 43 8.00 -0.44 9.81
N TRP A 44 7.92 -0.17 11.11
CA TRP A 44 8.89 0.62 11.87
C TRP A 44 10.28 -0.03 11.97
N ASP A 45 10.36 -1.37 11.87
CA ASP A 45 11.61 -2.11 11.63
C ASP A 45 12.32 -1.73 10.30
N ILE A 46 11.62 -1.09 9.35
CA ILE A 46 12.12 -0.72 8.01
C ILE A 46 12.30 0.81 7.88
N THR A 47 11.35 1.60 8.39
CA THR A 47 11.37 3.06 8.49
C THR A 47 10.31 3.54 9.49
N THR A 48 10.61 4.60 10.24
CA THR A 48 9.66 5.30 11.13
C THR A 48 9.20 6.65 10.57
N GLY A 49 9.43 6.89 9.27
CA GLY A 49 9.12 8.13 8.58
C GLY A 49 10.35 9.01 8.37
N SER A 50 10.15 10.17 7.75
CA SER A 50 11.18 11.19 7.51
C SER A 50 10.53 12.56 7.56
N ASP A 51 11.19 13.52 8.20
CA ASP A 51 10.76 14.91 8.22
C ASP A 51 11.06 15.67 6.91
N SER A 52 11.54 14.95 5.89
CA SER A 52 11.59 15.37 4.50
C SER A 52 10.28 15.13 3.73
N VAL A 53 9.31 14.41 4.31
CA VAL A 53 8.02 14.11 3.66
C VAL A 53 6.92 14.98 4.26
N VAL A 54 6.17 15.65 3.40
CA VAL A 54 5.14 16.62 3.76
C VAL A 54 3.74 16.07 3.44
N VAL A 55 2.86 16.06 4.45
CA VAL A 55 1.46 15.64 4.33
C VAL A 55 0.56 16.82 4.63
N ALA A 56 -0.12 17.34 3.60
CA ALA A 56 -1.11 18.38 3.77
C ALA A 56 -2.44 17.79 4.26
N VAL A 57 -2.95 18.33 5.36
CA VAL A 57 -4.16 17.84 6.05
C VAL A 57 -5.23 18.91 5.98
N PHE A 58 -6.27 18.62 5.20
CA PHE A 58 -7.37 19.52 4.86
C PHE A 58 -8.54 19.26 5.81
N ASP A 59 -8.75 20.13 6.79
CA ASP A 59 -9.69 19.88 7.89
C ASP A 59 -10.19 21.17 8.57
N SER A 60 -10.75 21.06 9.78
CA SER A 60 -11.28 22.14 10.62
C SER A 60 -10.24 22.92 11.45
N GLY A 61 -8.94 22.72 11.17
CA GLY A 61 -7.82 23.24 11.94
C GLY A 61 -7.16 22.17 12.83
N ILE A 62 -5.92 22.44 13.25
CA ILE A 62 -5.06 21.48 13.97
C ILE A 62 -4.44 22.15 15.20
N ASP A 63 -4.41 21.44 16.32
CA ASP A 63 -3.64 21.83 17.51
C ASP A 63 -2.13 21.73 17.25
N ILE A 64 -1.58 22.76 16.61
CA ILE A 64 -0.15 22.84 16.26
C ILE A 64 0.76 22.98 17.49
N GLU A 65 0.21 23.27 18.68
CA GLU A 65 0.95 23.28 19.95
C GLU A 65 0.76 22.00 20.77
N HIS A 66 -0.02 21.03 20.27
CA HIS A 66 -0.28 19.76 20.95
C HIS A 66 1.06 19.09 21.31
N PRO A 67 1.27 18.69 22.58
CA PRO A 67 2.57 18.23 23.06
C PRO A 67 3.10 17.00 22.32
N ASP A 68 2.21 16.25 21.67
CA ASP A 68 2.48 15.01 20.92
C ASP A 68 2.53 15.17 19.38
N LEU A 69 2.26 16.35 18.85
CA LEU A 69 2.21 16.59 17.40
C LEU A 69 3.23 17.63 16.94
N LYS A 70 3.48 18.67 17.74
CA LYS A 70 4.13 19.91 17.28
C LYS A 70 5.53 19.78 16.68
N ASN A 71 6.30 18.76 17.06
CA ASN A 71 7.62 18.53 16.46
C ASN A 71 7.53 18.05 15.00
N ASN A 72 6.40 17.46 14.61
CA ASN A 72 6.07 17.00 13.27
C ASN A 72 5.19 17.98 12.50
N ILE A 73 4.93 19.19 13.01
CA ILE A 73 4.28 20.24 12.21
C ILE A 73 5.27 20.78 11.16
N TRP A 74 4.74 21.12 9.98
CA TRP A 74 5.43 21.77 8.89
C TRP A 74 5.68 23.25 9.21
N ILE A 75 6.76 23.81 8.70
CA ILE A 75 7.13 25.21 8.91
C ILE A 75 7.49 25.80 7.55
N ASN A 76 6.84 26.89 7.13
CA ASN A 76 7.30 27.63 5.97
C ASN A 76 8.67 28.26 6.28
N SER A 77 9.71 27.74 5.63
CA SER A 77 11.08 28.25 5.79
C SER A 77 11.33 29.58 5.07
N GLY A 78 10.37 30.07 4.29
CA GLY A 78 10.39 31.39 3.64
C GLY A 78 9.99 32.54 4.56
N GLU A 79 9.11 32.30 5.53
CA GLU A 79 8.48 33.32 6.37
C GLU A 79 9.29 33.71 7.62
N ILE A 80 9.09 34.93 8.11
CA ILE A 80 9.63 35.43 9.39
C ILE A 80 8.47 35.66 10.37
N PRO A 81 8.20 34.72 11.30
CA PRO A 81 6.94 34.68 12.05
C PRO A 81 6.53 35.96 12.80
N GLY A 82 5.33 36.44 12.48
CA GLY A 82 4.66 37.56 13.13
C GLY A 82 5.14 38.93 12.68
N ASN A 83 5.57 39.08 11.42
CA ASN A 83 6.07 40.35 10.90
C ASN A 83 5.03 41.17 10.10
N GLY A 84 3.91 40.56 9.70
CA GLY A 84 2.82 41.18 8.93
C GLY A 84 3.11 41.34 7.43
N LEU A 85 3.96 40.49 6.86
CA LEU A 85 4.36 40.48 5.44
C LEU A 85 4.16 39.09 4.81
N ASP A 86 4.22 39.08 3.49
CA ASP A 86 4.40 37.91 2.62
C ASP A 86 5.88 37.94 2.19
N ASP A 87 6.74 37.21 2.92
CA ASP A 87 8.20 37.27 2.74
C ASP A 87 8.63 36.43 1.53
N ASP A 88 8.06 35.24 1.36
CA ASP A 88 8.40 34.33 0.26
C ASP A 88 7.74 34.70 -1.10
N LYS A 89 6.63 35.44 -1.09
CA LYS A 89 5.81 35.90 -2.23
C LYS A 89 4.93 34.83 -2.87
N ASN A 90 4.47 33.86 -2.08
CA ASN A 90 3.46 32.87 -2.44
C ASN A 90 2.03 33.45 -2.48
N GLY A 91 1.80 34.60 -1.82
CA GLY A 91 0.54 35.34 -1.78
C GLY A 91 -0.19 35.33 -0.43
N TYR A 92 0.39 34.69 0.58
CA TYR A 92 -0.17 34.50 1.92
C TYR A 92 0.74 35.19 2.97
N ILE A 93 0.19 35.69 4.09
CA ILE A 93 0.91 36.59 5.03
C ILE A 93 1.11 35.89 6.38
N ASP A 94 2.37 35.73 6.82
CA ASP A 94 2.71 34.96 8.02
C ASP A 94 2.16 33.51 7.97
N ASP A 95 2.22 32.82 6.82
CA ASP A 95 1.72 31.44 6.60
C ASP A 95 2.60 30.33 7.22
N VAL A 96 3.21 30.65 8.37
CA VAL A 96 4.32 29.96 9.05
C VAL A 96 4.11 28.46 9.23
N ASN A 97 2.87 28.00 9.42
CA ASN A 97 2.55 26.58 9.62
C ASN A 97 1.50 26.06 8.62
N GLY A 98 1.18 26.82 7.58
CA GLY A 98 0.05 26.58 6.68
C GLY A 98 -0.89 27.78 6.60
N TRP A 99 -2.07 27.59 6.00
CA TRP A 99 -3.05 28.66 5.80
C TRP A 99 -4.49 28.26 6.21
N ASP A 100 -5.25 29.26 6.64
CA ASP A 100 -6.68 29.19 6.91
C ASP A 100 -7.48 29.82 5.77
N PHE A 101 -8.08 28.98 4.93
CA PHE A 101 -8.89 29.41 3.78
C PHE A 101 -10.32 29.81 4.18
N VAL A 102 -10.72 29.61 5.45
CA VAL A 102 -12.06 29.94 5.93
C VAL A 102 -12.12 31.37 6.45
N ASP A 103 -11.07 31.81 7.16
CA ASP A 103 -10.97 33.16 7.73
C ASP A 103 -9.89 34.05 7.05
N ASP A 104 -9.13 33.51 6.08
CA ASP A 104 -8.11 34.18 5.24
C ASP A 104 -6.90 34.74 6.03
N ASP A 105 -6.35 33.92 6.93
CA ASP A 105 -5.12 34.21 7.67
C ASP A 105 -4.25 32.96 7.98
N GLY A 106 -3.13 33.13 8.68
CA GLY A 106 -2.21 32.05 9.06
C GLY A 106 -2.61 31.24 10.31
N LEU A 107 -3.81 31.46 10.89
CA LEU A 107 -4.21 30.90 12.20
C LEU A 107 -4.85 29.51 12.07
N VAL A 108 -4.09 28.54 11.53
CA VAL A 108 -4.48 27.13 11.24
C VAL A 108 -4.99 26.28 12.42
N GLY A 109 -5.22 26.87 13.60
CA GLY A 109 -5.79 26.19 14.77
C GLY A 109 -7.32 26.04 14.72
N PRO A 110 -7.90 25.12 15.48
CA PRO A 110 -9.35 24.92 15.51
C PRO A 110 -10.07 26.06 16.25
N VAL A 111 -11.18 26.54 15.69
CA VAL A 111 -11.97 27.63 16.28
C VAL A 111 -12.90 27.10 17.38
N VAL A 112 -12.57 27.41 18.64
CA VAL A 112 -13.27 26.91 19.84
C VAL A 112 -14.44 27.79 20.32
N ILE A 113 -14.96 28.70 19.47
CA ILE A 113 -15.97 29.71 19.84
C ILE A 113 -17.18 29.73 18.91
N GLY A 114 -18.25 30.42 19.32
CA GLY A 114 -19.41 30.67 18.46
C GLY A 114 -20.37 29.49 18.36
N GLN A 115 -20.32 28.75 17.25
CA GLN A 115 -21.13 27.54 17.00
C GLN A 115 -20.27 26.27 16.91
N ALA A 116 -19.03 26.34 17.38
CA ALA A 116 -18.08 25.24 17.36
C ALA A 116 -18.64 23.94 17.97
N THR A 117 -18.49 22.82 17.26
CA THR A 117 -18.84 21.49 17.77
C THR A 117 -17.61 20.80 18.34
N THR A 118 -17.77 19.99 19.39
CA THR A 118 -16.64 19.24 19.99
C THR A 118 -15.94 18.37 18.96
N ASP A 119 -16.74 17.71 18.11
CA ASP A 119 -16.27 16.86 17.02
C ASP A 119 -15.37 17.68 16.08
N ALA A 120 -15.84 18.81 15.55
CA ALA A 120 -15.07 19.67 14.65
C ALA A 120 -13.84 20.31 15.31
N ILE A 121 -13.87 20.62 16.62
CA ILE A 121 -12.70 21.17 17.33
C ILE A 121 -11.54 20.15 17.38
N SER A 122 -11.84 18.88 17.62
CA SER A 122 -10.80 17.83 17.74
C SER A 122 -10.50 17.08 16.44
N HIS A 123 -11.35 17.18 15.41
CA HIS A 123 -11.26 16.37 14.19
C HIS A 123 -9.90 16.46 13.50
N GLY A 124 -9.52 17.62 12.96
CA GLY A 124 -8.22 17.79 12.28
C GLY A 124 -7.01 17.42 13.14
N THR A 125 -7.05 17.72 14.44
CA THR A 125 -6.03 17.32 15.42
C THR A 125 -5.87 15.80 15.51
N LEU A 126 -6.99 15.05 15.55
CA LEU A 126 -6.99 13.59 15.48
C LEU A 126 -6.45 13.08 14.14
N ILE A 127 -6.89 13.67 13.02
CA ILE A 127 -6.46 13.26 11.67
C ILE A 127 -4.93 13.40 11.52
N ALA A 128 -4.39 14.54 11.91
CA ALA A 128 -2.94 14.79 11.96
C ALA A 128 -2.21 13.81 12.89
N GLY A 129 -2.79 13.51 14.06
CA GLY A 129 -2.26 12.53 15.00
C GLY A 129 -2.16 11.11 14.44
N LEU A 130 -3.18 10.66 13.69
CA LEU A 130 -3.18 9.35 13.05
C LEU A 130 -2.09 9.22 11.97
N ILE A 131 -1.80 10.30 11.25
CA ILE A 131 -0.71 10.35 10.25
C ILE A 131 0.66 10.39 10.94
N GLY A 132 0.80 11.22 11.99
CA GLY A 132 2.09 11.77 12.41
C GLY A 132 2.24 12.24 13.86
N ALA A 133 1.50 11.69 14.84
CA ALA A 133 1.87 11.88 16.24
C ALA A 133 3.28 11.32 16.51
N VAL A 134 4.09 12.05 17.27
CA VAL A 134 5.54 11.85 17.40
C VAL A 134 5.84 10.56 18.18
N GLY A 135 6.46 9.56 17.56
CA GLY A 135 6.75 8.28 18.23
C GLY A 135 8.00 8.27 19.10
N ASP A 136 8.04 7.29 20.01
CA ASP A 136 9.11 6.99 20.98
C ASP A 136 9.47 8.16 21.92
N ASN A 137 8.47 9.00 22.23
CA ASN A 137 8.68 10.29 22.87
C ASN A 137 8.35 10.30 24.40
N MET A 138 7.73 9.22 24.89
CA MET A 138 7.25 8.97 26.26
C MET A 138 5.98 9.75 26.65
N LYS A 139 5.15 10.11 25.67
CA LYS A 139 3.82 10.71 25.86
C LYS A 139 2.79 10.01 24.99
N GLY A 140 1.52 10.14 25.36
CA GLY A 140 0.37 9.86 24.51
C GLY A 140 0.48 8.68 23.56
N VAL A 141 0.39 8.99 22.26
CA VAL A 141 0.13 8.07 21.15
C VAL A 141 1.12 8.28 20.01
N VAL A 142 1.19 7.30 19.11
CA VAL A 142 2.09 7.35 17.95
C VAL A 142 1.30 7.37 16.64
N GLY A 143 1.75 8.16 15.65
CA GLY A 143 1.19 8.16 14.30
C GLY A 143 1.69 6.97 13.48
N VAL A 144 1.16 6.80 12.27
CA VAL A 144 1.77 5.86 11.31
C VAL A 144 3.24 6.22 11.04
N ASN A 145 3.56 7.51 11.01
CA ASN A 145 4.91 8.05 10.96
C ASN A 145 5.28 8.63 12.34
N TRP A 146 6.46 8.30 12.84
CA TRP A 146 7.01 8.93 14.05
C TRP A 146 7.65 10.28 13.72
N ASN A 147 8.16 10.44 12.50
CA ASN A 147 8.76 11.66 11.96
C ASN A 147 8.12 11.96 10.60
N VAL A 148 7.52 13.15 10.43
CA VAL A 148 6.87 13.63 9.21
C VAL A 148 6.67 15.14 9.31
N ARG A 149 6.30 15.84 8.23
CA ARG A 149 5.85 17.24 8.27
C ARG A 149 4.36 17.32 7.92
N ILE A 150 3.50 17.46 8.93
CA ILE A 150 2.08 17.75 8.73
C ILE A 150 1.93 19.23 8.37
N MET A 151 1.33 19.54 7.23
CA MET A 151 0.95 20.89 6.81
C MET A 151 -0.57 21.08 7.05
N PRO A 152 -0.98 21.69 8.17
CA PRO A 152 -2.35 22.16 8.36
C PRO A 152 -2.84 23.06 7.22
N LEU A 153 -4.01 22.74 6.68
CA LEU A 153 -4.77 23.65 5.83
C LEU A 153 -6.21 23.66 6.34
N ARG A 154 -6.62 24.75 6.99
CA ARG A 154 -7.99 24.87 7.48
C ARG A 154 -8.90 25.25 6.30
N VAL A 155 -9.81 24.33 5.97
CA VAL A 155 -10.80 24.47 4.88
C VAL A 155 -12.23 24.14 5.34
N LEU A 156 -12.39 23.76 6.61
CA LEU A 156 -13.69 23.56 7.25
C LEU A 156 -13.86 24.58 8.39
N ASP A 157 -15.08 25.08 8.55
CA ASP A 157 -15.48 25.97 9.63
C ASP A 157 -15.61 25.24 10.97
N ALA A 158 -15.92 25.98 12.03
CA ALA A 158 -16.12 25.44 13.37
C ALA A 158 -17.28 24.41 13.49
N THR A 159 -18.12 24.28 12.46
CA THR A 159 -19.20 23.27 12.39
C THR A 159 -18.84 22.06 11.54
N GLY A 160 -17.71 22.09 10.82
CA GLY A 160 -17.28 21.05 9.87
C GLY A 160 -17.76 21.26 8.43
N ALA A 161 -18.21 22.47 8.08
CA ALA A 161 -18.66 22.83 6.72
C ALA A 161 -17.58 23.63 5.97
N GLY A 162 -17.43 23.41 4.66
CA GLY A 162 -16.47 24.15 3.82
C GLY A 162 -16.95 24.28 2.37
N ASP A 163 -16.28 25.14 1.59
CA ASP A 163 -16.61 25.42 0.19
C ASP A 163 -15.60 24.77 -0.77
N SER A 164 -16.07 24.35 -1.96
CA SER A 164 -15.24 23.66 -2.96
C SER A 164 -14.20 24.56 -3.64
N PHE A 165 -14.39 25.89 -3.64
CA PHE A 165 -13.38 26.83 -4.13
C PHE A 165 -12.21 26.94 -3.15
N ASP A 166 -12.49 27.04 -1.85
CA ASP A 166 -11.47 27.17 -0.80
C ASP A 166 -10.58 25.91 -0.74
N VAL A 167 -11.20 24.72 -0.82
CA VAL A 167 -10.47 23.46 -0.97
C VAL A 167 -9.64 23.43 -2.25
N ALA A 168 -10.13 23.97 -3.37
CA ALA A 168 -9.37 24.01 -4.63
C ALA A 168 -8.13 24.93 -4.56
N PHE A 169 -8.25 26.09 -3.90
CA PHE A 169 -7.10 26.97 -3.65
C PHE A 169 -6.10 26.36 -2.67
N ALA A 170 -6.58 25.68 -1.63
CA ALA A 170 -5.74 24.94 -0.68
C ALA A 170 -4.97 23.78 -1.35
N VAL A 171 -5.53 23.13 -2.38
CA VAL A 171 -4.78 22.14 -3.19
C VAL A 171 -3.65 22.81 -3.97
N ASP A 172 -3.91 23.94 -4.63
CA ASP A 172 -2.86 24.70 -5.32
C ASP A 172 -1.82 25.31 -4.35
N TYR A 173 -2.17 25.56 -3.09
CA TYR A 173 -1.23 25.93 -2.02
C TYR A 173 -0.33 24.74 -1.67
N ALA A 174 -0.93 23.59 -1.33
CA ALA A 174 -0.22 22.39 -0.88
C ALA A 174 0.86 21.95 -1.88
N VAL A 175 0.51 21.94 -3.17
CA VAL A 175 1.44 21.56 -4.26
C VAL A 175 2.60 22.56 -4.38
N LYS A 176 2.37 23.87 -4.24
CA LYS A 176 3.43 24.90 -4.33
C LYS A 176 4.38 24.84 -3.13
N ASN A 177 3.82 24.63 -1.93
CA ASN A 177 4.57 24.56 -0.68
C ASN A 177 5.11 23.15 -0.35
N GLY A 178 5.11 22.25 -1.35
CA GLY A 178 5.87 21.01 -1.33
C GLY A 178 5.23 19.85 -0.59
N ALA A 179 3.90 19.78 -0.54
CA ALA A 179 3.19 18.59 -0.05
C ALA A 179 3.37 17.40 -1.00
N ASP A 180 3.90 16.27 -0.49
CA ASP A 180 3.97 15.00 -1.24
C ASP A 180 2.66 14.22 -1.17
N VAL A 181 1.86 14.45 -0.12
CA VAL A 181 0.59 13.76 0.14
C VAL A 181 -0.49 14.76 0.54
N ILE A 182 -1.72 14.58 0.03
CA ILE A 182 -2.91 15.34 0.40
C ILE A 182 -3.93 14.40 1.05
N ASN A 183 -4.38 14.73 2.27
CA ASN A 183 -5.39 13.99 3.01
C ASN A 183 -6.71 14.77 3.10
N PHE A 184 -7.78 14.22 2.53
CA PHE A 184 -9.16 14.66 2.75
C PHE A 184 -9.91 13.71 3.70
N SER A 185 -10.19 14.16 4.92
CA SER A 185 -10.99 13.42 5.90
C SER A 185 -12.48 13.82 5.89
N PHE A 186 -12.95 14.41 4.79
CA PHE A 186 -14.34 14.80 4.55
C PHE A 186 -14.83 14.34 3.17
N SER A 187 -16.14 14.44 2.91
CA SER A 187 -16.74 14.12 1.61
C SER A 187 -18.00 14.95 1.34
N GLY A 188 -18.08 15.54 0.16
CA GLY A 188 -19.27 16.22 -0.38
C GLY A 188 -20.05 15.37 -1.40
N ASN A 189 -21.27 15.79 -1.72
CA ASN A 189 -22.19 15.09 -2.64
C ASN A 189 -22.41 15.81 -3.98
N GLN A 190 -21.63 16.85 -4.28
CA GLN A 190 -21.67 17.61 -5.52
C GLN A 190 -20.28 17.65 -6.16
N SER A 191 -20.28 17.57 -7.50
CA SER A 191 -19.06 17.60 -8.31
C SER A 191 -18.72 19.04 -8.69
N ASP A 192 -17.50 19.47 -8.42
CA ASP A 192 -16.99 20.81 -8.70
C ASP A 192 -15.84 20.74 -9.73
N MET A 193 -15.90 21.59 -10.75
CA MET A 193 -14.90 21.59 -11.84
C MET A 193 -13.57 22.23 -11.47
N TYR A 194 -13.54 23.17 -10.52
CA TYR A 194 -12.32 23.84 -10.05
C TYR A 194 -11.56 22.92 -9.10
N LEU A 195 -12.27 22.28 -8.16
CA LEU A 195 -11.67 21.28 -7.28
C LEU A 195 -11.11 20.11 -8.09
N ARG A 196 -11.89 19.52 -9.01
CA ARG A 196 -11.42 18.44 -9.90
C ARG A 196 -10.15 18.81 -10.68
N GLU A 197 -10.09 20.04 -11.18
CA GLU A 197 -8.98 20.55 -11.97
C GLU A 197 -7.75 20.85 -11.10
N ALA A 198 -7.92 21.27 -9.84
CA ALA A 198 -6.83 21.37 -8.86
C ALA A 198 -6.26 19.99 -8.49
N LEU A 199 -7.12 18.99 -8.28
CA LEU A 199 -6.69 17.62 -7.99
C LEU A 199 -5.92 16.99 -9.17
N ARG A 200 -6.34 17.26 -10.42
CA ARG A 200 -5.55 16.88 -11.61
C ARG A 200 -4.15 17.50 -11.58
N ARG A 201 -4.02 18.79 -11.22
CA ARG A 201 -2.70 19.46 -11.12
C ARG A 201 -1.83 18.87 -10.01
N ALA A 202 -2.41 18.51 -8.87
CA ALA A 202 -1.67 17.86 -7.79
C ALA A 202 -1.16 16.47 -8.20
N TYR A 203 -2.02 15.63 -8.80
CA TYR A 203 -1.62 14.34 -9.33
C TYR A 203 -0.53 14.45 -10.41
N GLU A 204 -0.66 15.38 -11.35
CA GLU A 204 0.36 15.64 -12.39
C GLU A 204 1.67 16.23 -11.85
N ALA A 205 1.66 16.84 -10.67
CA ALA A 205 2.85 17.25 -9.94
C ALA A 205 3.51 16.11 -9.14
N GLY A 206 2.90 14.91 -9.12
CA GLY A 206 3.37 13.74 -8.39
C GLY A 206 2.82 13.60 -6.96
N VAL A 207 1.90 14.48 -6.55
CA VAL A 207 1.32 14.48 -5.19
C VAL A 207 0.26 13.39 -5.09
N VAL A 208 0.35 12.56 -4.04
CA VAL A 208 -0.61 11.47 -3.81
C VAL A 208 -1.82 12.00 -3.05
N ILE A 209 -3.01 11.77 -3.58
CA ILE A 209 -4.26 12.28 -3.01
C ILE A 209 -5.05 11.12 -2.39
N VAL A 210 -5.45 11.26 -1.13
CA VAL A 210 -6.20 10.26 -0.37
C VAL A 210 -7.48 10.88 0.18
N SER A 211 -8.63 10.21 0.01
CA SER A 211 -9.94 10.71 0.43
C SER A 211 -10.76 9.69 1.21
N ALA A 212 -11.40 10.14 2.27
CA ALA A 212 -12.54 9.45 2.86
C ALA A 212 -13.70 9.34 1.85
N ILE A 213 -14.49 8.27 1.94
CA ILE A 213 -15.64 8.01 1.02
C ILE A 213 -17.02 8.28 1.63
N GLY A 214 -17.10 8.81 2.86
CA GLY A 214 -18.36 9.14 3.54
C GLY A 214 -18.97 8.00 4.37
N ASN A 215 -20.00 8.35 5.15
CA ASN A 215 -20.45 7.59 6.33
C ASN A 215 -21.97 7.33 6.34
N GLU A 216 -22.61 7.36 5.17
CA GLU A 216 -24.07 7.30 5.00
C GLU A 216 -24.60 5.87 4.75
N ALA A 217 -23.73 4.86 4.81
CA ALA A 217 -23.97 3.48 4.39
C ALA A 217 -24.52 3.37 2.94
N ALA A 218 -24.14 4.30 2.07
CA ALA A 218 -24.60 4.40 0.69
C ALA A 218 -23.67 3.65 -0.29
N ASN A 219 -24.23 3.26 -1.45
CA ASN A 219 -23.42 2.76 -2.56
C ASN A 219 -23.00 3.93 -3.49
N VAL A 220 -21.70 4.15 -3.63
CA VAL A 220 -21.13 5.27 -4.40
C VAL A 220 -21.24 5.09 -5.92
N ASP A 221 -21.40 3.86 -6.41
CA ASP A 221 -21.69 3.56 -7.82
C ASP A 221 -23.04 4.16 -8.28
N ASN A 222 -23.94 4.47 -7.32
CA ASN A 222 -25.24 5.08 -7.55
C ASN A 222 -25.29 6.55 -7.09
N SER A 223 -24.50 6.90 -6.06
CA SER A 223 -24.47 8.21 -5.40
C SER A 223 -23.01 8.62 -5.14
N ALA A 224 -22.32 9.03 -6.20
CA ALA A 224 -20.91 9.41 -6.14
C ALA A 224 -20.64 10.55 -5.14
N VAL A 225 -19.52 10.43 -4.42
CA VAL A 225 -19.04 11.40 -3.42
C VAL A 225 -17.73 12.02 -3.87
N TYR A 226 -17.43 13.23 -3.42
CA TYR A 226 -16.25 13.99 -3.85
C TYR A 226 -15.45 14.47 -2.63
N PRO A 227 -14.11 14.44 -2.63
CA PRO A 227 -13.27 14.25 -3.81
C PRO A 227 -13.01 12.80 -4.27
N ALA A 228 -13.31 11.77 -3.44
CA ALA A 228 -13.00 10.37 -3.76
C ALA A 228 -13.41 9.88 -5.17
N CYS A 229 -14.60 10.24 -5.68
CA CYS A 229 -15.08 9.75 -6.98
C CYS A 229 -14.78 10.70 -8.16
N TYR A 230 -13.67 11.45 -8.11
CA TYR A 230 -13.19 12.26 -9.24
C TYR A 230 -12.41 11.48 -10.32
N SER A 231 -12.81 10.24 -10.61
CA SER A 231 -12.16 9.41 -11.62
C SER A 231 -12.15 10.04 -13.02
N SER A 232 -11.19 9.65 -13.86
CA SER A 232 -11.16 9.98 -15.28
C SER A 232 -11.23 8.72 -16.15
N LEU A 233 -11.46 8.87 -17.45
CA LEU A 233 -11.53 7.73 -18.39
C LEU A 233 -10.15 7.13 -18.73
N ALA A 234 -9.06 7.60 -18.12
CA ALA A 234 -7.68 7.23 -18.44
C ALA A 234 -6.77 6.98 -17.22
N SER A 235 -7.06 7.63 -16.09
CA SER A 235 -6.35 7.51 -14.81
C SER A 235 -7.33 7.79 -13.68
N ASP A 236 -7.20 7.11 -12.54
CA ASP A 236 -7.72 7.67 -11.30
C ASP A 236 -6.68 8.61 -10.67
N TRP A 237 -7.16 9.52 -9.82
CA TRP A 237 -6.35 10.56 -9.20
C TRP A 237 -6.45 10.57 -7.67
N VAL A 238 -7.47 9.93 -7.09
CA VAL A 238 -7.80 10.04 -5.67
C VAL A 238 -8.03 8.66 -5.08
N ILE A 239 -7.17 8.24 -4.14
CA ILE A 239 -7.31 6.96 -3.45
C ILE A 239 -8.50 7.05 -2.48
N GLY A 240 -9.63 6.44 -2.85
CA GLY A 240 -10.84 6.37 -2.05
C GLY A 240 -10.75 5.31 -0.95
N VAL A 241 -10.83 5.72 0.32
CA VAL A 241 -10.62 4.85 1.49
C VAL A 241 -11.91 4.54 2.25
N ALA A 242 -12.25 3.25 2.32
CA ALA A 242 -13.38 2.72 3.10
C ALA A 242 -13.01 2.31 4.53
N SER A 243 -14.00 2.24 5.43
CA SER A 243 -13.78 1.89 6.85
C SER A 243 -14.03 0.41 7.17
N THR A 244 -13.14 -0.13 7.99
CA THR A 244 -13.21 -1.47 8.60
C THR A 244 -13.10 -1.43 10.12
N ASN A 245 -13.59 -2.47 10.77
CA ASN A 245 -13.61 -2.62 12.23
C ASN A 245 -12.65 -3.71 12.75
N GLN A 246 -12.65 -3.92 14.07
CA GLN A 246 -11.70 -4.78 14.78
C GLN A 246 -11.65 -6.22 14.24
N ILE A 247 -12.76 -6.73 13.69
CA ILE A 247 -12.88 -8.10 13.17
C ILE A 247 -12.59 -8.22 11.66
N ASP A 248 -11.95 -7.21 11.06
CA ASP A 248 -11.79 -7.05 9.59
C ASP A 248 -13.13 -6.97 8.84
N GLY A 249 -14.22 -6.69 9.53
CA GLY A 249 -15.52 -6.48 8.90
C GLY A 249 -15.63 -5.08 8.30
N ARG A 250 -16.44 -4.95 7.25
CA ARG A 250 -16.95 -3.64 6.78
C ARG A 250 -17.62 -2.90 7.93
N SER A 251 -17.23 -1.65 8.19
CA SER A 251 -17.93 -0.81 9.16
C SER A 251 -19.37 -0.54 8.73
N ASN A 252 -20.33 -0.55 9.65
CA ASN A 252 -21.74 -0.45 9.26
C ASN A 252 -22.10 0.88 8.57
N PHE A 253 -21.44 1.97 8.96
CA PHE A 253 -21.64 3.33 8.43
C PHE A 253 -20.92 3.59 7.09
N THR A 254 -19.85 2.87 6.75
CA THR A 254 -19.03 3.23 5.58
C THR A 254 -19.87 3.22 4.31
N ASN A 255 -19.66 4.18 3.43
CA ASN A 255 -20.07 4.02 2.03
C ASN A 255 -19.25 2.90 1.37
N PHE A 256 -19.69 2.42 0.21
CA PHE A 256 -19.10 1.27 -0.48
C PHE A 256 -19.38 1.33 -1.98
N GLY A 257 -18.55 0.68 -2.80
CA GLY A 257 -18.72 0.65 -4.26
C GLY A 257 -17.51 0.04 -4.96
N ALA A 258 -17.59 -0.07 -6.28
CA ALA A 258 -16.51 -0.51 -7.16
C ALA A 258 -15.99 0.61 -8.07
N SER A 259 -16.56 1.82 -8.02
CA SER A 259 -16.22 2.94 -8.90
C SER A 259 -15.19 3.96 -8.37
N CYS A 260 -14.89 3.93 -7.07
CA CYS A 260 -14.04 4.90 -6.35
C CYS A 260 -13.78 4.44 -4.89
N VAL A 261 -13.40 3.17 -4.73
CA VAL A 261 -13.06 2.56 -3.43
C VAL A 261 -11.90 1.63 -3.63
N ASP A 262 -10.70 2.15 -3.42
CA ASP A 262 -9.46 1.58 -3.94
C ASP A 262 -8.68 0.84 -2.84
N ILE A 263 -8.99 1.14 -1.58
CA ILE A 263 -8.53 0.38 -0.41
C ILE A 263 -9.48 0.57 0.80
N SER A 264 -9.42 -0.36 1.75
CA SER A 264 -9.99 -0.20 3.09
C SER A 264 -8.92 0.09 4.13
N ALA A 265 -9.24 0.80 5.20
CA ALA A 265 -8.42 0.87 6.41
C ALA A 265 -9.30 0.82 7.67
N PRO A 266 -8.73 0.63 8.88
CA PRO A 266 -9.49 0.76 10.12
C PRO A 266 -10.16 2.13 10.24
N GLY A 267 -11.36 2.19 10.84
CA GLY A 267 -12.05 3.48 11.04
C GLY A 267 -13.18 3.45 12.06
N GLU A 268 -13.27 2.42 12.92
CA GLU A 268 -14.36 2.25 13.89
C GLU A 268 -13.80 2.05 15.30
N ASN A 269 -14.22 2.89 16.25
CA ASN A 269 -13.63 2.99 17.59
C ASN A 269 -12.10 3.14 17.55
N ILE A 270 -11.66 4.30 17.05
CA ILE A 270 -10.28 4.75 16.95
C ILE A 270 -9.93 5.60 18.17
N PHE A 271 -8.72 5.40 18.71
CA PHE A 271 -8.14 6.19 19.80
C PHE A 271 -6.97 7.02 19.26
N GLY A 272 -6.85 8.29 19.66
CA GLY A 272 -5.81 9.18 19.17
C GLY A 272 -5.81 10.54 19.87
N LEU A 273 -5.26 11.56 19.20
CA LEU A 273 -5.20 12.93 19.73
C LEU A 273 -6.58 13.58 19.83
N SER A 274 -6.69 14.55 20.73
CA SER A 274 -7.79 15.52 20.83
C SER A 274 -7.19 16.90 21.05
N TYR A 275 -7.89 17.96 20.65
CA TYR A 275 -7.50 19.34 20.94
C TYR A 275 -7.30 19.55 22.45
N TYR A 276 -6.18 20.18 22.85
CA TYR A 276 -5.75 20.28 24.24
C TYR A 276 -5.52 21.72 24.70
N ASP A 277 -6.60 22.40 25.10
CA ASP A 277 -6.51 23.60 25.93
C ASP A 277 -7.35 23.46 27.22
N PRO A 278 -6.72 23.10 28.36
CA PRO A 278 -7.35 23.09 29.68
C PRO A 278 -7.90 24.45 30.14
N MET A 279 -7.46 25.57 29.55
CA MET A 279 -7.96 26.92 29.87
C MET A 279 -9.21 27.29 29.06
N ALA A 280 -9.32 26.86 27.79
CA ALA A 280 -10.56 26.94 27.00
C ALA A 280 -11.61 25.90 27.41
N GLY A 281 -11.23 24.86 28.16
CA GLY A 281 -12.15 23.85 28.70
C GLY A 281 -11.99 22.45 28.11
N PHE A 282 -10.88 22.18 27.42
CA PHE A 282 -10.52 20.92 26.77
C PHE A 282 -9.34 20.26 27.50
N PRO A 283 -9.56 19.63 28.68
CA PRO A 283 -8.49 19.08 29.52
C PRO A 283 -7.97 17.72 29.06
N THR A 284 -8.44 17.19 27.92
CA THR A 284 -8.21 15.82 27.46
C THR A 284 -7.44 15.83 26.14
N ALA A 285 -6.15 15.49 26.20
CA ALA A 285 -5.25 15.43 25.05
C ALA A 285 -5.43 14.16 24.17
N TYR A 286 -6.05 13.11 24.71
CA TYR A 286 -6.20 11.81 24.04
C TYR A 286 -7.56 11.20 24.36
N ASP A 287 -8.31 10.75 23.36
CA ASP A 287 -9.62 10.12 23.55
C ASP A 287 -9.93 9.06 22.47
N GLY A 288 -10.97 8.26 22.70
CA GLY A 288 -11.40 7.13 21.87
C GLY A 288 -12.83 7.25 21.31
N GLY A 289 -13.35 6.14 20.78
CA GLY A 289 -14.72 6.06 20.25
C GLY A 289 -14.90 6.61 18.83
N TRP A 290 -13.98 7.43 18.34
CA TRP A 290 -14.03 8.04 16.99
C TRP A 290 -14.27 7.00 15.90
N SER A 291 -15.26 7.26 15.03
CA SER A 291 -15.72 6.30 14.04
C SER A 291 -16.15 7.01 12.75
N GLY A 292 -15.47 6.72 11.65
CA GLY A 292 -15.70 7.32 10.34
C GLY A 292 -14.61 6.95 9.32
N THR A 293 -14.93 6.99 8.03
CA THR A 293 -13.96 6.90 6.93
C THR A 293 -12.89 8.01 7.02
N SER A 294 -13.24 9.12 7.67
CA SER A 294 -12.36 10.21 8.09
C SER A 294 -11.14 9.77 8.92
N MET A 295 -11.23 8.66 9.66
CA MET A 295 -10.11 8.05 10.40
C MET A 295 -9.39 6.95 9.59
N SER A 296 -9.99 6.47 8.50
CA SER A 296 -9.40 5.48 7.60
C SER A 296 -8.45 6.13 6.59
N ALA A 297 -8.86 7.27 6.00
CA ALA A 297 -8.02 8.08 5.11
C ALA A 297 -6.62 8.40 5.70
N PRO A 298 -6.46 8.96 6.91
CA PRO A 298 -5.16 9.30 7.48
C PRO A 298 -4.24 8.09 7.74
N LEU A 299 -4.79 6.89 7.94
CA LEU A 299 -3.96 5.68 8.04
C LEU A 299 -3.35 5.31 6.69
N VAL A 300 -4.07 5.54 5.59
CA VAL A 300 -3.55 5.37 4.22
C VAL A 300 -2.59 6.51 3.87
N SER A 301 -2.95 7.78 4.12
CA SER A 301 -2.07 8.94 3.93
C SER A 301 -0.75 8.81 4.72
N GLY A 302 -0.83 8.30 5.95
CA GLY A 302 0.33 7.95 6.75
C GLY A 302 1.17 6.83 6.13
N ALA A 303 0.54 5.79 5.57
CA ALA A 303 1.25 4.70 4.89
C ALA A 303 1.93 5.18 3.60
N VAL A 304 1.31 6.08 2.84
CA VAL A 304 1.90 6.76 1.67
C VAL A 304 3.13 7.55 2.08
N ALA A 305 3.03 8.39 3.14
CA ALA A 305 4.17 9.15 3.64
C ALA A 305 5.31 8.22 4.13
N LEU A 306 4.98 7.08 4.74
CA LEU A 306 5.95 6.10 5.18
C LEU A 306 6.64 5.40 3.99
N LEU A 307 5.91 5.10 2.91
CA LEU A 307 6.48 4.61 1.66
C LEU A 307 7.45 5.63 1.05
N LEU A 308 7.03 6.89 0.91
CA LEU A 308 7.85 7.98 0.36
C LEU A 308 9.09 8.27 1.21
N SER A 309 9.01 8.13 2.54
CA SER A 309 10.18 8.27 3.43
C SER A 309 11.32 7.28 3.11
N LYS A 310 10.98 6.15 2.47
CA LYS A 310 11.91 5.08 2.09
C LYS A 310 12.23 5.09 0.59
N TYR A 311 11.26 5.49 -0.23
CA TYR A 311 11.25 5.38 -1.68
C TYR A 311 10.69 6.68 -2.31
N PRO A 312 11.38 7.83 -2.20
CA PRO A 312 10.84 9.15 -2.52
C PRO A 312 10.63 9.43 -4.01
N ASN A 313 10.91 8.46 -4.89
CA ASN A 313 10.73 8.57 -6.34
C ASN A 313 9.53 7.77 -6.86
N LEU A 314 8.73 7.13 -5.98
CA LEU A 314 7.54 6.40 -6.39
C LEU A 314 6.46 7.38 -6.88
N THR A 315 5.87 7.07 -8.03
CA THR A 315 4.75 7.84 -8.59
C THR A 315 3.42 7.53 -7.87
N PRO A 316 2.39 8.40 -7.98
CA PRO A 316 1.05 8.10 -7.45
C PRO A 316 0.45 6.78 -7.96
N GLU A 317 0.62 6.46 -9.25
CA GLU A 317 0.16 5.19 -9.87
C GLU A 317 0.87 3.97 -9.28
N GLU A 318 2.20 4.05 -9.05
CA GLU A 318 2.95 2.99 -8.38
C GLU A 318 2.51 2.84 -6.92
N ILE A 319 2.26 3.94 -6.21
CA ILE A 319 1.85 3.93 -4.80
C ILE A 319 0.46 3.32 -4.62
N GLU A 320 -0.51 3.71 -5.45
CA GLU A 320 -1.85 3.09 -5.49
C GLU A 320 -1.72 1.58 -5.75
N THR A 321 -0.94 1.19 -6.76
CA THR A 321 -0.70 -0.22 -7.11
C THR A 321 -0.04 -0.99 -5.96
N ILE A 322 0.95 -0.40 -5.28
CA ILE A 322 1.63 -0.98 -4.11
C ILE A 322 0.63 -1.21 -2.96
N LEU A 323 -0.23 -0.22 -2.68
CA LEU A 323 -1.26 -0.32 -1.64
C LEU A 323 -2.29 -1.41 -1.97
N GLN A 324 -2.79 -1.45 -3.21
CA GLN A 324 -3.75 -2.45 -3.68
C GLN A 324 -3.18 -3.88 -3.65
N LEU A 325 -1.93 -4.08 -4.07
CA LEU A 325 -1.25 -5.39 -4.08
C LEU A 325 -0.82 -5.87 -2.69
N SER A 326 -0.66 -4.96 -1.72
CA SER A 326 -0.27 -5.28 -0.34
C SER A 326 -1.44 -5.45 0.62
N ALA A 327 -2.66 -5.09 0.23
CA ALA A 327 -3.86 -5.23 1.06
C ALA A 327 -4.11 -6.68 1.54
N ASP A 328 -4.57 -6.82 2.77
CA ASP A 328 -5.04 -8.10 3.35
C ASP A 328 -6.56 -8.26 3.17
N PRO A 329 -7.07 -9.48 2.91
CA PRO A 329 -8.51 -9.69 2.71
C PRO A 329 -9.37 -9.31 3.93
N ILE A 330 -10.49 -8.63 3.68
CA ILE A 330 -11.51 -8.32 4.69
C ILE A 330 -12.55 -9.44 4.86
N VAL A 331 -13.26 -9.43 5.98
CA VAL A 331 -14.31 -10.40 6.32
C VAL A 331 -15.67 -9.92 5.83
N GLY A 332 -16.27 -10.65 4.89
CA GLY A 332 -17.60 -10.34 4.35
C GLY A 332 -18.15 -11.42 3.41
N THR A 333 -19.34 -11.18 2.85
CA THR A 333 -19.80 -11.90 1.64
C THR A 333 -19.03 -11.39 0.42
N ALA A 334 -19.00 -12.17 -0.67
CA ALA A 334 -18.28 -11.77 -1.88
C ALA A 334 -18.67 -10.37 -2.38
N ASP A 335 -19.97 -10.05 -2.35
CA ASP A 335 -20.51 -8.76 -2.80
C ASP A 335 -20.08 -7.57 -1.91
N ILE A 336 -19.89 -7.83 -0.61
CA ILE A 336 -19.33 -6.85 0.35
C ILE A 336 -17.83 -6.68 0.10
N VAL A 337 -17.08 -7.78 -0.08
CA VAL A 337 -15.64 -7.71 -0.34
C VAL A 337 -15.35 -6.97 -1.64
N SER A 338 -16.12 -7.23 -2.70
CA SER A 338 -15.93 -6.59 -4.02
C SER A 338 -16.42 -5.13 -4.10
N SER A 339 -16.83 -4.51 -3.00
CA SER A 339 -17.24 -3.11 -2.94
C SER A 339 -16.47 -2.29 -1.89
N MET A 340 -15.29 -2.78 -1.50
CA MET A 340 -14.45 -2.26 -0.41
C MET A 340 -12.96 -2.21 -0.81
N GLY A 341 -12.68 -2.10 -2.11
CA GLY A 341 -11.34 -2.27 -2.68
C GLY A 341 -10.83 -3.73 -2.60
N PRO A 342 -9.51 -3.96 -2.76
CA PRO A 342 -8.91 -5.30 -2.71
C PRO A 342 -8.77 -5.85 -1.28
N GLY A 343 -8.87 -5.00 -0.25
CA GLY A 343 -8.77 -5.39 1.15
C GLY A 343 -8.37 -4.24 2.08
N ARG A 344 -7.98 -4.59 3.31
CA ARG A 344 -7.50 -3.67 4.34
C ARG A 344 -6.01 -3.41 4.17
N LEU A 345 -5.59 -2.15 4.35
CA LEU A 345 -4.22 -1.69 4.47
C LEU A 345 -3.30 -2.63 5.29
N ASN A 346 -2.10 -2.90 4.77
CA ASN A 346 -0.99 -3.53 5.46
C ASN A 346 0.33 -2.84 5.06
N ILE A 347 0.86 -2.01 5.96
CA ILE A 347 1.97 -1.08 5.70
C ILE A 347 3.31 -1.79 5.58
N SER A 348 3.58 -2.77 6.46
CA SER A 348 4.79 -3.60 6.38
C SER A 348 4.85 -4.33 5.03
N ARG A 349 3.70 -4.85 4.57
CA ARG A 349 3.59 -5.50 3.26
C ARG A 349 3.72 -4.50 2.10
N ALA A 350 3.21 -3.28 2.23
CA ALA A 350 3.41 -2.22 1.24
C ALA A 350 4.89 -1.89 1.05
N LEU A 351 5.65 -1.69 2.15
CA LEU A 351 7.10 -1.44 2.11
C LEU A 351 7.90 -2.59 1.48
N LEU A 352 7.46 -3.84 1.68
CA LEU A 352 8.05 -5.02 1.03
C LEU A 352 7.76 -5.06 -0.47
N VAL A 353 6.53 -4.78 -0.91
CA VAL A 353 6.16 -4.69 -2.33
C VAL A 353 6.91 -3.55 -3.02
N ALA A 354 6.95 -2.36 -2.41
CA ALA A 354 7.67 -1.19 -2.91
C ALA A 354 9.18 -1.45 -3.12
N SER A 355 9.81 -2.26 -2.25
CA SER A 355 11.21 -2.67 -2.43
C SER A 355 11.44 -3.40 -3.76
N GLY A 356 10.45 -4.18 -4.21
CA GLY A 356 10.47 -4.90 -5.48
C GLY A 356 10.30 -3.99 -6.71
N TYR A 357 9.51 -2.91 -6.59
CA TYR A 357 9.37 -1.90 -7.65
C TYR A 357 10.67 -1.12 -7.85
N VAL A 358 11.22 -0.53 -6.78
CA VAL A 358 12.43 0.32 -6.87
C VAL A 358 13.66 -0.48 -7.30
N THR A 359 13.81 -1.74 -6.85
CA THR A 359 14.90 -2.62 -7.30
C THR A 359 14.75 -3.15 -8.72
N ALA A 360 13.58 -2.99 -9.36
CA ALA A 360 13.32 -3.33 -10.75
C ALA A 360 13.25 -2.11 -11.70
N ASN A 361 13.57 -0.91 -11.18
CA ASN A 361 13.63 0.37 -11.91
C ASN A 361 14.98 1.11 -11.70
N THR A 362 16.06 0.40 -11.30
CA THR A 362 17.37 0.98 -10.98
C THR A 362 18.43 0.52 -11.99
N PRO A 363 18.86 1.38 -12.94
CA PRO A 363 19.82 0.99 -13.98
C PRO A 363 21.13 0.43 -13.43
N ALA A 364 21.42 -0.83 -13.76
CA ALA A 364 22.64 -1.51 -13.36
C ALA A 364 23.89 -0.74 -13.85
N VAL A 365 24.70 -0.25 -12.90
CA VAL A 365 25.96 0.43 -13.21
C VAL A 365 26.90 -0.56 -13.91
N PRO A 366 27.34 -0.31 -15.16
CA PRO A 366 28.22 -1.24 -15.86
C PRO A 366 29.63 -1.18 -15.25
N GLU A 367 30.07 -2.28 -14.64
CA GLU A 367 31.47 -2.40 -14.18
C GLU A 367 32.46 -2.27 -15.36
N PRO A 368 33.66 -1.69 -15.16
CA PRO A 368 34.66 -1.61 -16.20
C PRO A 368 35.16 -3.00 -16.58
N ILE A 369 34.93 -3.43 -17.82
CA ILE A 369 35.37 -4.74 -18.33
C ILE A 369 36.91 -4.75 -18.43
N VAL A 370 37.57 -5.34 -17.43
CA VAL A 370 39.02 -5.60 -17.45
C VAL A 370 39.28 -6.94 -18.14
N LEU A 371 39.98 -6.90 -19.28
CA LEU A 371 40.32 -8.08 -20.08
C LEU A 371 41.71 -8.63 -19.70
N GLU A 372 41.76 -9.62 -18.81
CA GLU A 372 42.95 -10.44 -18.55
C GLU A 372 43.03 -11.65 -19.51
N PRO A 373 44.23 -12.18 -19.83
CA PRO A 373 44.43 -13.12 -20.94
C PRO A 373 44.16 -14.59 -20.57
N SER A 374 43.78 -15.37 -21.59
CA SER A 374 43.28 -16.75 -21.46
C SER A 374 44.31 -17.81 -21.03
N ALA A 375 43.96 -18.61 -20.03
CA ALA A 375 44.57 -19.91 -19.72
C ALA A 375 43.50 -20.84 -19.06
N PRO A 376 43.73 -22.16 -18.90
CA PRO A 376 43.18 -23.14 -19.86
C PRO A 376 42.00 -23.97 -19.32
N ILE A 377 41.38 -24.74 -20.22
CA ILE A 377 40.22 -25.61 -19.93
C ILE A 377 40.54 -26.63 -18.82
N VAL A 378 39.70 -26.67 -17.79
CA VAL A 378 39.60 -27.76 -16.81
C VAL A 378 38.14 -28.25 -16.79
N GLN A 379 37.94 -29.56 -16.69
CA GLN A 379 36.65 -30.21 -16.89
C GLN A 379 36.26 -31.01 -15.63
N SER A 380 35.13 -30.61 -15.00
CA SER A 380 34.45 -31.27 -13.86
C SER A 380 35.28 -31.39 -12.54
N VAL A 381 34.73 -31.61 -11.34
CA VAL A 381 33.42 -32.10 -10.85
C VAL A 381 33.04 -31.39 -9.51
N ILE A 382 31.74 -31.11 -9.28
CA ILE A 382 31.03 -30.81 -8.00
C ILE A 382 31.60 -29.72 -7.05
N LEU A 383 30.71 -28.83 -6.60
CA LEU A 383 30.74 -28.33 -5.22
C LEU A 383 29.31 -28.18 -4.67
N ASP A 384 28.91 -29.02 -3.72
CA ASP A 384 27.83 -28.71 -2.78
C ASP A 384 28.36 -27.67 -1.78
N ASN A 385 27.67 -26.53 -1.63
CA ASN A 385 27.72 -25.66 -0.43
C ASN A 385 26.64 -24.56 -0.52
N PHE A 386 25.47 -24.83 0.09
CA PHE A 386 24.43 -23.85 0.42
C PHE A 386 24.84 -23.06 1.70
N ILE A 387 24.12 -22.12 2.32
CA ILE A 387 22.74 -21.55 2.28
C ILE A 387 22.88 -20.05 2.71
N SER A 388 21.94 -19.10 2.71
CA SER A 388 20.47 -18.94 2.44
C SER A 388 20.25 -17.41 2.26
N GLY A 389 19.12 -16.78 1.89
CA GLY A 389 17.66 -17.05 1.91
C GLY A 389 16.95 -15.74 2.33
N GLN A 390 15.62 -15.56 2.42
CA GLN A 390 14.43 -16.40 2.22
C GLN A 390 13.24 -15.47 1.83
N SER A 391 12.05 -16.02 1.50
CA SER A 391 10.74 -15.31 1.28
C SER A 391 10.67 -14.28 0.12
N PHE A 392 9.60 -14.19 -0.70
CA PHE A 392 8.40 -15.03 -0.93
C PHE A 392 8.00 -14.98 -2.43
N ASP A 393 7.06 -15.84 -2.84
CA ASP A 393 6.87 -16.22 -4.25
C ASP A 393 6.05 -15.24 -5.14
N THR A 394 6.71 -14.78 -6.20
CA THR A 394 6.12 -14.43 -7.51
C THR A 394 7.11 -14.92 -8.59
N VAL A 395 6.63 -15.42 -9.73
CA VAL A 395 7.51 -15.90 -10.81
C VAL A 395 7.82 -14.77 -11.77
N TYR A 396 9.09 -14.34 -11.74
CA TYR A 396 9.66 -13.36 -12.66
C TYR A 396 10.54 -14.06 -13.70
N PHE A 397 10.78 -13.42 -14.84
CA PHE A 397 12.05 -13.64 -15.55
C PHE A 397 12.98 -12.45 -15.28
N ALA A 398 14.29 -12.71 -15.25
CA ALA A 398 15.28 -11.71 -14.90
C ALA A 398 16.20 -11.43 -16.09
N GLN A 399 16.49 -10.14 -16.31
CA GLN A 399 17.46 -9.67 -17.29
C GLN A 399 18.10 -8.38 -16.77
N ASN A 400 19.41 -8.21 -16.98
CA ASN A 400 20.16 -7.02 -16.54
C ASN A 400 19.99 -6.66 -15.04
N ASN A 401 19.88 -7.68 -14.18
CA ASN A 401 19.61 -7.63 -12.73
C ASN A 401 18.19 -7.20 -12.29
N GLU A 402 17.28 -6.87 -13.20
CA GLU A 402 15.88 -6.53 -12.87
C GLU A 402 14.93 -7.72 -13.11
N ARG A 403 13.70 -7.64 -12.57
CA ARG A 403 12.71 -8.72 -12.51
C ARG A 403 11.38 -8.31 -13.12
N TYR A 404 10.93 -8.99 -14.17
CA TYR A 404 9.65 -8.70 -14.83
C TYR A 404 8.66 -9.86 -14.75
N ALA A 405 7.40 -9.56 -14.44
CA ALA A 405 6.28 -10.51 -14.39
C ALA A 405 5.50 -10.51 -15.71
N VAL A 406 5.01 -11.68 -16.17
CA VAL A 406 4.41 -11.81 -17.53
C VAL A 406 3.23 -12.80 -17.55
N ILE A 407 2.21 -12.51 -18.37
CA ILE A 407 0.95 -13.28 -18.45
C ILE A 407 0.40 -13.39 -19.89
N ASN A 408 0.33 -14.62 -20.44
CA ASN A 408 -0.52 -15.04 -21.59
C ASN A 408 -0.09 -14.70 -23.05
N ALA A 409 -0.26 -15.64 -24.01
CA ALA A 409 0.42 -15.68 -25.32
C ALA A 409 -0.49 -15.47 -26.53
N LEU A 410 -0.80 -14.20 -26.83
CA LEU A 410 -0.89 -13.68 -28.20
C LEU A 410 -0.44 -12.21 -28.15
N THR A 411 0.33 -11.78 -29.14
CA THR A 411 0.98 -10.46 -29.12
C THR A 411 0.12 -9.41 -29.82
N TYR A 412 -0.49 -8.52 -29.03
CA TYR A 412 -1.22 -7.35 -29.52
C TYR A 412 -0.39 -6.09 -29.31
N PHE A 413 -0.39 -5.16 -30.27
CA PHE A 413 0.27 -3.86 -30.14
C PHE A 413 -0.75 -2.74 -30.02
N THR A 414 -0.62 -1.93 -28.98
CA THR A 414 -1.07 -0.52 -28.99
C THR A 414 0.15 0.36 -29.29
N TYR A 415 -0.07 1.58 -29.78
CA TYR A 415 1.00 2.58 -29.96
C TYR A 415 1.01 3.66 -28.86
N GLU A 416 -0.04 3.71 -28.04
CA GLU A 416 -0.27 4.63 -26.92
C GLU A 416 -1.10 3.92 -25.83
N ASN A 417 -1.34 4.59 -24.70
CA ASN A 417 -2.06 4.09 -23.52
C ASN A 417 -3.59 3.98 -23.73
N SER A 418 -4.03 3.32 -24.80
CA SER A 418 -5.45 3.12 -25.11
C SER A 418 -5.72 1.86 -25.95
N PHE A 419 -6.74 1.09 -25.55
CA PHE A 419 -7.20 -0.10 -26.27
C PHE A 419 -8.15 0.20 -27.44
N ILE A 420 -8.43 1.48 -27.74
CA ILE A 420 -9.41 1.87 -28.77
C ILE A 420 -8.90 1.62 -30.20
N PHE A 421 -7.57 1.53 -30.41
CA PHE A 421 -6.92 1.39 -31.72
C PHE A 421 -5.99 0.17 -31.82
N VAL A 422 -6.53 -1.04 -31.59
CA VAL A 422 -5.80 -2.29 -31.83
C VAL A 422 -5.87 -2.67 -33.32
N ASN A 423 -4.72 -2.86 -33.96
CA ASN A 423 -4.61 -3.34 -35.35
C ASN A 423 -4.09 -4.77 -35.41
N GLU A 424 -4.64 -5.57 -36.34
CA GLU A 424 -4.21 -6.95 -36.62
C GLU A 424 -3.01 -6.95 -37.58
N VAL A 425 -1.91 -7.64 -37.22
CA VAL A 425 -0.69 -7.74 -38.03
C VAL A 425 -0.33 -9.21 -38.26
N PRO A 426 -0.36 -9.72 -39.51
CA PRO A 426 -0.05 -11.12 -39.80
C PRO A 426 1.46 -11.41 -39.92
N ASP A 427 1.87 -12.64 -39.59
CA ASP A 427 3.25 -13.13 -39.50
C ASP A 427 4.18 -12.68 -40.64
N SER A 428 3.69 -12.65 -41.87
CA SER A 428 4.45 -12.25 -43.07
C SER A 428 4.96 -10.81 -43.04
N SER A 429 4.44 -9.97 -42.15
CA SER A 429 4.82 -8.56 -41.96
C SER A 429 5.83 -8.35 -40.83
N LEU A 430 6.04 -9.33 -39.93
CA LEU A 430 6.86 -9.17 -38.72
C LEU A 430 8.32 -8.81 -39.04
N GLY A 431 8.88 -9.36 -40.11
CA GLY A 431 10.28 -9.14 -40.50
C GLY A 431 10.63 -7.73 -41.01
N SER A 432 9.63 -6.86 -41.21
CA SER A 432 9.81 -5.47 -41.66
C SER A 432 9.09 -4.43 -40.80
N TYR A 433 8.29 -4.87 -39.82
CA TYR A 433 7.63 -3.98 -38.85
C TYR A 433 8.64 -3.43 -37.84
N ARG A 434 8.65 -2.10 -37.65
CA ARG A 434 9.36 -1.47 -36.53
C ARG A 434 8.46 -1.54 -35.29
N LEU A 435 8.84 -2.42 -34.35
CA LEU A 435 8.21 -2.51 -33.04
C LEU A 435 8.86 -1.49 -32.09
N SER A 436 8.02 -0.73 -31.39
CA SER A 436 8.39 0.17 -30.29
C SER A 436 7.50 -0.19 -29.10
N GLY A 437 8.06 -0.86 -28.09
CA GLY A 437 7.31 -1.57 -27.04
C GLY A 437 7.26 -3.09 -27.27
N LEU A 438 7.10 -3.88 -26.20
CA LEU A 438 7.25 -5.34 -26.22
C LEU A 438 6.23 -6.04 -25.26
N VAL A 439 5.74 -7.23 -25.63
CA VAL A 439 4.44 -7.78 -25.15
C VAL A 439 4.44 -9.33 -24.99
N LEU A 440 4.18 -9.80 -23.75
CA LEU A 440 3.48 -11.04 -23.26
C LEU A 440 3.78 -12.48 -23.83
N PRO A 441 3.94 -13.53 -22.97
CA PRO A 441 3.36 -14.87 -23.29
C PRO A 441 2.88 -15.85 -22.13
N LYS A 442 2.06 -16.86 -22.50
CA LYS A 442 1.81 -18.25 -21.95
C LYS A 442 2.69 -19.24 -22.78
N PRO A 443 2.28 -20.49 -23.12
CA PRO A 443 1.91 -21.64 -22.29
C PRO A 443 2.91 -22.01 -21.17
N GLY A 444 2.60 -23.07 -20.42
CA GLY A 444 3.43 -23.61 -19.33
C GLY A 444 2.85 -23.37 -17.94
N VAL A 445 2.03 -24.31 -17.44
CA VAL A 445 1.33 -24.22 -16.14
C VAL A 445 1.77 -25.39 -15.23
N VAL A 446 1.70 -25.21 -13.91
CA VAL A 446 2.27 -26.10 -12.87
C VAL A 446 1.18 -26.63 -11.92
N LEU A 447 1.34 -27.86 -11.40
CA LEU A 447 0.38 -28.53 -10.50
C LEU A 447 0.71 -28.37 -9.02
N ILE A 448 -0.33 -28.48 -8.18
CA ILE A 448 -0.29 -28.04 -6.79
C ILE A 448 -1.04 -29.04 -5.85
N LYS A 449 -0.55 -29.19 -4.61
CA LYS A 449 -1.05 -30.12 -3.57
C LYS A 449 -1.02 -29.46 -2.19
N ILE A 450 -1.91 -29.90 -1.30
CA ILE A 450 -2.01 -29.37 0.07
C ILE A 450 -1.15 -30.21 1.01
N LYS A 451 -0.47 -29.55 1.95
CA LYS A 451 0.32 -30.24 3.00
C LYS A 451 -0.55 -31.01 4.02
N SER A 452 -1.83 -30.69 4.10
CA SER A 452 -2.82 -31.21 5.07
C SER A 452 -4.00 -31.95 4.45
N ASP A 453 -4.10 -32.04 3.12
CA ASP A 453 -5.12 -32.83 2.41
C ASP A 453 -4.41 -33.90 1.55
N PRO A 454 -4.82 -35.17 1.61
CA PRO A 454 -4.19 -36.23 0.81
C PRO A 454 -4.45 -36.12 -0.70
N ARG A 455 -5.33 -35.22 -1.15
CA ARG A 455 -5.68 -35.04 -2.57
C ARG A 455 -4.72 -34.10 -3.30
N VAL A 456 -4.70 -34.26 -4.61
CA VAL A 456 -3.87 -33.50 -5.57
C VAL A 456 -4.81 -32.68 -6.44
N TYR A 457 -4.40 -31.48 -6.85
CA TYR A 457 -5.31 -30.56 -7.54
C TYR A 457 -4.73 -30.04 -8.86
N ALA A 458 -5.57 -30.07 -9.90
CA ALA A 458 -5.33 -29.39 -11.16
C ALA A 458 -5.91 -27.96 -11.11
N ILE A 459 -5.24 -27.03 -11.79
CA ILE A 459 -5.71 -25.65 -11.99
C ILE A 459 -6.07 -25.49 -13.47
N GLU A 460 -7.34 -25.24 -13.75
CA GLU A 460 -7.89 -25.11 -15.10
C GLU A 460 -8.44 -23.70 -15.34
N ALA A 461 -8.29 -23.18 -16.55
CA ALA A 461 -8.89 -21.91 -16.92
C ALA A 461 -10.43 -22.02 -16.91
N ASN A 462 -11.10 -21.07 -16.25
CA ASN A 462 -12.56 -20.99 -16.22
C ASN A 462 -13.05 -20.18 -17.43
N PRO A 463 -13.72 -20.78 -18.44
CA PRO A 463 -14.10 -20.08 -19.66
C PRO A 463 -15.11 -18.95 -19.43
N SER A 464 -15.90 -19.06 -18.35
CA SER A 464 -16.97 -18.11 -18.01
C SER A 464 -16.51 -17.02 -17.03
N LYS A 465 -15.34 -17.17 -16.39
CA LYS A 465 -14.71 -16.16 -15.53
C LYS A 465 -13.18 -16.21 -15.74
N PRO A 466 -12.63 -15.47 -16.72
CA PRO A 466 -11.22 -15.56 -17.11
C PRO A 466 -10.19 -15.37 -15.98
N PHE A 467 -10.58 -14.69 -14.90
CA PHE A 467 -9.75 -14.37 -13.73
C PHE A 467 -10.06 -15.22 -12.48
N SER A 468 -10.95 -16.23 -12.56
CA SER A 468 -11.25 -17.15 -11.45
C SER A 468 -11.17 -18.61 -11.92
N PRO A 469 -9.94 -19.15 -12.12
CA PRO A 469 -9.72 -20.51 -12.57
C PRO A 469 -10.31 -21.56 -11.61
N TYR A 470 -10.64 -22.72 -12.16
CA TYR A 470 -11.14 -23.85 -11.40
C TYR A 470 -10.00 -24.61 -10.74
N LEU A 471 -10.16 -24.90 -9.45
CA LEU A 471 -9.38 -25.92 -8.75
C LEU A 471 -10.15 -27.24 -8.77
N ARG A 472 -9.59 -28.29 -9.37
CA ARG A 472 -10.25 -29.59 -9.52
C ARG A 472 -9.44 -30.68 -8.82
N ALA A 473 -10.08 -31.43 -7.93
CA ALA A 473 -9.44 -32.55 -7.23
C ALA A 473 -9.21 -33.73 -8.19
N ILE A 474 -8.06 -34.37 -8.08
CA ILE A 474 -7.73 -35.63 -8.74
C ILE A 474 -7.97 -36.74 -7.72
N ASP A 475 -9.11 -37.43 -7.84
CA ASP A 475 -9.65 -38.27 -6.76
C ASP A 475 -8.91 -39.60 -6.52
N SER A 476 -7.90 -39.94 -7.33
CA SER A 476 -7.00 -41.07 -7.02
C SER A 476 -5.63 -40.98 -7.69
N GLU A 477 -4.62 -41.59 -7.07
CA GLU A 477 -3.31 -41.78 -7.69
C GLU A 477 -3.37 -42.53 -9.03
N SER A 478 -4.36 -43.41 -9.24
CA SER A 478 -4.49 -44.17 -10.49
C SER A 478 -4.80 -43.25 -11.67
N ILE A 479 -5.61 -42.20 -11.43
CA ILE A 479 -5.90 -41.16 -12.41
C ILE A 479 -4.64 -40.33 -12.64
N ALA A 480 -3.97 -39.84 -11.58
CA ALA A 480 -2.72 -39.08 -11.70
C ALA A 480 -1.61 -39.85 -12.45
N LYS A 481 -1.43 -41.15 -12.16
CA LYS A 481 -0.48 -42.04 -12.85
C LYS A 481 -0.80 -42.24 -14.33
N THR A 482 -2.08 -42.17 -14.71
CA THR A 482 -2.51 -42.29 -16.11
C THR A 482 -2.38 -40.96 -16.86
N MET A 483 -2.59 -39.82 -16.19
CA MET A 483 -2.48 -38.48 -16.77
C MET A 483 -1.02 -38.01 -16.93
N TYR A 484 -0.17 -38.26 -15.93
CA TYR A 484 1.19 -37.69 -15.85
C TYR A 484 2.30 -38.75 -15.71
N GLY A 485 1.97 -40.04 -15.83
CA GLY A 485 2.91 -41.15 -15.75
C GLY A 485 3.26 -41.60 -14.32
N ASN A 486 4.10 -42.63 -14.21
CA ASN A 486 4.44 -43.25 -12.93
C ASN A 486 5.11 -42.28 -11.92
N ASN A 487 5.77 -41.24 -12.41
CA ASN A 487 6.41 -40.20 -11.60
C ASN A 487 5.57 -38.91 -11.49
N TRP A 488 4.24 -38.98 -11.66
CA TRP A 488 3.30 -37.85 -11.51
C TRP A 488 3.58 -36.98 -10.27
N ALA A 489 3.98 -37.59 -9.16
CA ALA A 489 4.25 -36.93 -7.89
C ALA A 489 5.48 -35.99 -7.94
N ASP A 490 6.30 -36.05 -8.98
CA ASP A 490 7.39 -35.11 -9.23
C ASP A 490 6.91 -33.81 -9.87
N TYR A 491 5.75 -33.76 -10.52
CA TYR A 491 5.24 -32.55 -11.19
C TYR A 491 4.37 -31.65 -10.27
N VAL A 492 4.31 -31.99 -8.98
CA VAL A 492 3.35 -31.45 -8.00
C VAL A 492 4.08 -30.66 -6.91
N ILE A 493 3.65 -29.43 -6.63
CA ILE A 493 4.22 -28.59 -5.56
C ILE A 493 3.32 -28.60 -4.32
N ASP A 494 3.90 -28.83 -3.15
CA ASP A 494 3.19 -28.71 -1.87
C ASP A 494 3.10 -27.24 -1.44
N ILE A 495 1.91 -26.79 -1.04
CA ILE A 495 1.65 -25.41 -0.63
C ILE A 495 0.82 -25.30 0.65
N GLU A 496 0.75 -24.07 1.18
CA GLU A 496 -0.05 -23.73 2.36
C GLU A 496 -1.55 -23.51 2.02
N PRO A 497 -2.50 -23.85 2.92
CA PRO A 497 -3.93 -23.88 2.61
C PRO A 497 -4.57 -22.54 2.19
N THR A 498 -3.96 -21.41 2.56
CA THR A 498 -4.48 -20.06 2.30
C THR A 498 -4.54 -19.68 0.82
N PHE A 499 -3.76 -20.34 -0.03
CA PHE A 499 -3.77 -20.14 -1.49
C PHE A 499 -5.14 -20.45 -2.13
N PHE A 500 -5.86 -21.45 -1.61
CA PHE A 500 -7.06 -21.98 -2.26
C PHE A 500 -8.31 -21.10 -2.13
N THR A 501 -8.30 -20.10 -1.25
CA THR A 501 -9.40 -19.12 -1.14
C THR A 501 -9.57 -18.27 -2.41
N LYS A 502 -8.54 -18.21 -3.27
CA LYS A 502 -8.54 -17.47 -4.54
C LYS A 502 -9.12 -18.25 -5.73
N PHE A 503 -9.55 -19.50 -5.54
CA PHE A 503 -9.97 -20.40 -6.63
C PHE A 503 -11.42 -20.87 -6.48
N THR A 504 -12.14 -21.01 -7.60
CA THR A 504 -13.46 -21.65 -7.59
C THR A 504 -13.26 -23.17 -7.57
N LEU A 505 -13.87 -23.90 -6.62
CA LEU A 505 -13.86 -25.36 -6.64
C LEU A 505 -14.67 -25.89 -7.84
N GLY A 506 -14.00 -26.60 -8.74
CA GLY A 506 -14.62 -27.29 -9.87
C GLY A 506 -14.98 -28.75 -9.54
N ALA A 507 -15.76 -29.39 -10.40
CA ALA A 507 -16.07 -30.82 -10.27
C ALA A 507 -14.79 -31.67 -10.36
N PRO A 508 -14.64 -32.74 -9.54
CA PRO A 508 -13.43 -33.56 -9.52
C PRO A 508 -13.15 -34.24 -10.86
N MET A 509 -11.88 -34.58 -11.09
CA MET A 509 -11.42 -35.37 -12.23
C MET A 509 -11.61 -36.85 -11.92
N LEU A 510 -12.75 -37.41 -12.34
CA LEU A 510 -13.14 -38.80 -12.13
C LEU A 510 -12.61 -39.76 -13.21
N SER A 511 -12.02 -39.23 -14.28
CA SER A 511 -11.46 -39.98 -15.41
C SER A 511 -10.17 -39.32 -15.90
N PRO A 512 -9.16 -40.07 -16.38
CA PRO A 512 -7.93 -39.48 -16.90
C PRO A 512 -8.15 -38.68 -18.18
N GLU A 513 -7.58 -37.49 -18.25
CA GLU A 513 -7.43 -36.69 -19.48
C GLU A 513 -5.95 -36.67 -19.89
N VAL A 514 -5.65 -36.72 -21.19
CA VAL A 514 -4.27 -36.90 -21.67
C VAL A 514 -3.50 -35.59 -21.61
N VAL A 515 -2.38 -35.55 -20.88
CA VAL A 515 -1.53 -34.37 -20.74
C VAL A 515 -0.17 -34.61 -21.40
N ASP A 516 0.34 -33.62 -22.13
CA ASP A 516 1.71 -33.61 -22.63
C ASP A 516 2.68 -33.23 -21.49
N THR A 517 3.35 -34.22 -20.93
CA THR A 517 4.34 -34.03 -19.86
C THR A 517 5.69 -33.51 -20.36
N SER A 518 5.95 -33.48 -21.68
CA SER A 518 7.24 -33.03 -22.24
C SER A 518 7.48 -31.52 -22.07
N ILE A 519 6.40 -30.75 -21.90
CA ILE A 519 6.42 -29.31 -21.63
C ILE A 519 6.27 -28.96 -20.13
N MET A 520 6.13 -29.96 -19.26
CA MET A 520 5.97 -29.76 -17.81
C MET A 520 7.33 -29.78 -17.10
N LYS A 521 7.49 -28.94 -16.07
CA LYS A 521 8.67 -28.96 -15.19
C LYS A 521 8.41 -29.83 -13.96
N THR A 522 9.37 -30.66 -13.58
CA THR A 522 9.35 -31.38 -12.30
C THR A 522 9.81 -30.47 -11.15
N ARG A 523 9.44 -30.82 -9.92
CA ARG A 523 9.94 -30.27 -8.66
C ARG A 523 11.48 -30.27 -8.66
N GLN A 524 12.13 -31.34 -9.14
CA GLN A 524 13.59 -31.39 -9.24
C GLN A 524 14.15 -30.34 -10.21
N GLN A 525 13.53 -30.14 -11.38
CA GLN A 525 13.93 -29.10 -12.33
C GLN A 525 13.69 -27.69 -11.78
N LEU A 526 12.62 -27.48 -11.00
CA LEU A 526 12.32 -26.20 -10.35
C LEU A 526 13.29 -25.92 -9.18
N THR A 527 13.56 -26.90 -8.32
CA THR A 527 14.58 -26.79 -7.26
C THR A 527 15.97 -26.55 -7.84
N ALA A 528 16.32 -27.17 -8.97
CA ALA A 528 17.59 -26.92 -9.66
C ALA A 528 17.69 -25.51 -10.28
N LEU A 529 16.56 -24.88 -10.65
CA LEU A 529 16.52 -23.48 -11.08
C LEU A 529 16.63 -22.50 -9.91
N ILE A 530 16.14 -22.89 -8.72
CA ILE A 530 16.22 -22.08 -7.49
C ILE A 530 17.61 -22.15 -6.85
N ALA A 531 18.31 -23.30 -6.96
CA ALA A 531 19.65 -23.51 -6.40
C ALA A 531 20.80 -22.98 -7.28
N GLY A 532 20.52 -22.05 -8.21
CA GLY A 532 21.44 -21.58 -9.25
C GLY A 532 21.62 -20.07 -9.34
N GLN A 533 21.27 -19.33 -8.27
CA GLN A 533 21.53 -17.89 -8.09
C GLN A 533 22.19 -17.66 -6.73
#